data_AF-A0A9P4Q1D0-F1
#
_entry.id   AF-A0A9P4Q1D0-F1
#
_cell.length_a   1.000
_cell.length_b   1.000
_cell.length_c   1.000
_cell.angle_alpha   90.00
_cell.angle_beta   90.00
_cell.angle_gamma   90.00
#
_symmetry.space_group_name_H-M   'P 1'
#
loop_
_entity.id
_entity.type
_entity.pdbx_description
1 polymer ?
#
loop_
_entity_poly.entity_id
_entity_poly.type
_entity_poly.pdbx_seq_one_letter_code
_entity_poly.pdbx_strand_id
1 'polypeptide(L)'
;MLLIVRLFHEGIPESLSTADDLKQHLAATGLSLEEEYTHTLPQWRRWALIAAKPRTIYALHHVAWAWSVLHGYPMLSCLELAPLPAPEPGFLWCETDGSNWEKQFCTTYKMAELFEIKPGNALDPRSEMWLSEIDEYGMILMAEGAYPLSSLIVLKLIQTVNSTNVTD
;
A
#
# COMPACT_ATOMS: atom_id res chain seq x y z
N MET A 1 -16.44 -1.48 -4.46
CA MET A 1 -16.68 -2.82 -5.05
C MET A 1 -17.13 -2.77 -6.52
N LEU A 2 -18.03 -1.86 -6.92
CA LEU A 2 -18.50 -1.72 -8.32
C LEU A 2 -17.42 -1.27 -9.33
N LEU A 3 -16.43 -0.47 -8.92
CA LEU A 3 -15.33 -0.06 -9.80
C LEU A 3 -14.40 -1.22 -10.15
N ILE A 4 -14.03 -2.05 -9.16
CA ILE A 4 -13.13 -3.20 -9.35
C ILE A 4 -13.72 -4.19 -10.35
N VAL A 5 -15.04 -4.42 -10.33
CA VAL A 5 -15.72 -5.31 -11.28
C VAL A 5 -15.74 -4.72 -12.71
N ARG A 6 -15.82 -3.39 -12.86
CA ARG A 6 -15.74 -2.73 -14.18
C ARG A 6 -14.34 -2.77 -14.80
N LEU A 7 -13.28 -2.73 -13.98
CA LEU A 7 -11.88 -2.85 -14.46
C LEU A 7 -11.62 -4.16 -15.22
N PHE A 8 -12.38 -5.23 -14.94
CA PHE A 8 -12.23 -6.52 -15.60
C PHE A 8 -13.08 -6.72 -16.86
N HIS A 9 -13.99 -5.79 -17.19
CA HIS A 9 -14.96 -5.97 -18.28
C HIS A 9 -14.73 -5.07 -19.51
N GLU A 10 -14.08 -3.91 -19.37
CA GLU A 10 -13.80 -3.00 -20.49
C GLU A 10 -12.28 -2.87 -20.72
N GLY A 11 -11.91 -2.57 -21.97
CA GLY A 11 -10.50 -2.43 -22.38
C GLY A 11 -9.74 -1.54 -21.41
N ILE A 12 -8.69 -2.09 -20.82
CA ILE A 12 -8.03 -1.56 -19.62
C ILE A 12 -7.51 -0.10 -19.72
N PRO A 13 -7.19 0.49 -20.89
CA PRO A 13 -6.74 1.89 -20.96
C PRO A 13 -7.75 2.93 -20.42
N GLU A 14 -9.04 2.78 -20.74
CA GLU A 14 -10.09 3.71 -20.26
C GLU A 14 -10.31 3.55 -18.74
N SER A 15 -10.17 2.32 -18.27
CA SER A 15 -10.30 1.95 -16.86
C SER A 15 -9.17 2.51 -15.99
N LEU A 16 -7.95 2.62 -16.53
CA LEU A 16 -6.79 3.21 -15.86
C LEU A 16 -6.93 4.73 -15.73
N SER A 17 -7.40 5.41 -16.79
CA SER A 17 -7.68 6.85 -16.71
C SER A 17 -8.72 7.19 -15.63
N THR A 18 -9.77 6.36 -15.52
CA THR A 18 -10.78 6.49 -14.47
C THR A 18 -10.19 6.24 -13.07
N ALA A 19 -9.26 5.28 -12.95
CA ALA A 19 -8.56 5.02 -11.69
C ALA A 19 -7.67 6.20 -11.27
N ASP A 20 -6.98 6.84 -12.22
CA ASP A 20 -6.17 8.03 -11.97
C ASP A 20 -7.03 9.22 -11.52
N ASP A 21 -8.15 9.48 -12.18
CA ASP A 21 -9.09 10.53 -11.80
C ASP A 21 -9.63 10.32 -10.38
N LEU A 22 -9.94 9.07 -10.02
CA LEU A 22 -10.41 8.73 -8.68
C LEU A 22 -9.31 8.93 -7.63
N LYS A 23 -8.06 8.53 -7.91
CA LYS A 23 -6.92 8.78 -7.01
C LYS A 23 -6.73 10.26 -6.76
N GLN A 24 -6.78 11.08 -7.82
CA GLN A 24 -6.66 12.54 -7.71
C GLN A 24 -7.79 13.15 -6.90
N HIS A 25 -9.03 12.73 -7.15
CA HIS A 25 -10.19 13.20 -6.38
C HIS A 25 -10.05 12.87 -4.90
N LEU A 26 -9.71 11.62 -4.56
CA LEU A 26 -9.51 11.20 -3.17
C LEU A 26 -8.41 12.02 -2.48
N ALA A 27 -7.26 12.19 -3.15
CA ALA A 27 -6.15 12.98 -2.63
C ALA A 27 -6.55 14.44 -2.37
N ALA A 28 -7.36 15.04 -3.24
CA ALA A 28 -7.85 16.41 -3.09
C ALA A 28 -8.80 16.60 -1.89
N THR A 29 -9.40 15.54 -1.36
CA THR A 29 -10.35 15.61 -0.23
C THR A 29 -9.70 15.42 1.15
N GLY A 30 -8.36 15.38 1.23
CA GLY A 30 -7.62 15.11 2.45
C GLY A 30 -7.55 13.62 2.81
N LEU A 31 -6.37 13.19 3.27
CA LEU A 31 -5.98 11.78 3.40
C LEU A 31 -5.58 11.36 4.82
N SER A 32 -5.51 12.32 5.73
CA SER A 32 -5.15 12.11 7.13
C SER A 32 -5.93 13.10 7.99
N LEU A 33 -6.11 12.73 9.25
CA LEU A 33 -6.68 13.54 10.31
C LEU A 33 -5.62 14.43 10.96
N GLU A 34 -6.03 15.58 11.49
CA GLU A 34 -5.13 16.47 12.24
C GLU A 34 -4.62 15.79 13.51
N GLU A 35 -5.46 14.94 14.09
CA GLU A 35 -5.18 14.14 15.26
C GLU A 35 -3.95 13.22 15.05
N GLU A 36 -3.76 12.71 13.82
CA GLU A 36 -2.62 11.86 13.45
C GLU A 36 -1.29 12.63 13.44
N TYR A 37 -1.32 13.94 13.18
CA TYR A 37 -0.12 14.80 13.20
C TYR A 37 0.18 15.37 14.59
N THR A 38 -0.85 15.51 15.42
CA THR A 38 -0.72 16.08 16.78
C THR A 38 -0.50 15.01 17.85
N HIS A 39 -0.35 13.75 17.45
CA HIS A 39 -0.26 12.59 18.34
C HIS A 39 -1.44 12.51 19.32
N THR A 40 -2.64 12.87 18.85
CA THR A 40 -3.89 12.75 19.61
C THR A 40 -4.73 11.60 19.06
N LEU A 41 -5.58 11.03 19.91
CA LEU A 41 -6.41 9.89 19.55
C LEU A 41 -7.62 10.37 18.71
N PRO A 42 -7.73 9.97 17.43
CA PRO A 42 -8.90 10.32 16.64
C PRO A 42 -10.10 9.45 17.02
N GLN A 43 -11.30 9.92 16.68
CA GLN A 43 -12.49 9.10 16.79
C GLN A 43 -12.42 7.94 15.77
N TRP A 44 -12.49 6.69 16.25
CA TRP A 44 -12.35 5.47 15.44
C TRP A 44 -13.11 5.49 14.11
N ARG A 45 -14.42 5.80 14.13
CA ARG A 45 -15.24 5.85 12.91
C ARG A 45 -14.78 6.91 11.91
N ARG A 46 -14.33 8.05 12.41
CA ARG A 46 -13.82 9.14 11.58
C ARG A 46 -12.47 8.77 10.98
N TRP A 47 -11.60 8.15 11.76
CA TRP A 47 -10.34 7.58 11.29
C TRP A 47 -10.59 6.56 10.17
N ALA A 48 -11.48 5.58 10.38
CA ALA A 48 -11.77 4.55 9.38
C ALA A 48 -12.24 5.13 8.04
N LEU A 49 -13.06 6.20 8.06
CA LEU A 49 -13.51 6.88 6.84
C LEU A 49 -12.37 7.59 6.10
N ILE A 50 -11.46 8.25 6.82
CA ILE A 50 -10.35 8.99 6.22
C ILE A 50 -9.25 8.04 5.75
N ALA A 51 -8.87 7.06 6.57
CA ALA A 51 -7.83 6.08 6.27
C ALA A 51 -8.24 5.11 5.15
N ALA A 52 -9.53 5.03 4.79
CA ALA A 52 -10.00 4.23 3.65
C ALA A 52 -9.59 4.85 2.30
N LYS A 53 -9.35 6.17 2.26
CA LYS A 53 -8.95 6.89 1.05
C LYS A 53 -7.54 6.50 0.58
N PRO A 54 -6.47 6.61 1.40
CA PRO A 54 -5.14 6.17 0.99
C PRO A 54 -5.11 4.68 0.63
N ARG A 55 -5.86 3.82 1.35
CA ARG A 55 -6.02 2.38 0.96
C ARG A 55 -6.64 2.18 -0.40
N THR A 56 -7.65 2.98 -0.74
CA THR A 56 -8.24 2.96 -2.09
C THR A 56 -7.21 3.39 -3.14
N ILE A 57 -6.41 4.41 -2.83
CA ILE A 57 -5.33 4.86 -3.72
C ILE A 57 -4.28 3.76 -3.91
N TYR A 58 -3.88 3.05 -2.84
CA TYR A 58 -2.97 1.91 -2.91
C TYR A 58 -3.52 0.78 -3.76
N ALA A 59 -4.78 0.38 -3.54
CA ALA A 59 -5.42 -0.64 -4.34
C ALA A 59 -5.41 -0.31 -5.84
N LEU A 60 -5.76 0.94 -6.20
CA LEU A 60 -5.78 1.39 -7.58
C LEU A 60 -4.37 1.47 -8.18
N HIS A 61 -3.38 1.92 -7.40
CA HIS A 61 -1.98 1.93 -7.81
C HIS A 61 -1.48 0.51 -8.11
N HIS A 62 -1.73 -0.45 -7.23
CA HIS A 62 -1.30 -1.84 -7.43
C HIS A 62 -1.95 -2.50 -8.63
N VAL A 63 -3.22 -2.23 -8.91
CA VAL A 63 -3.88 -2.73 -10.13
C VAL A 63 -3.23 -2.13 -11.38
N ALA A 64 -2.95 -0.82 -11.38
CA ALA A 64 -2.26 -0.17 -12.49
C ALA A 64 -0.84 -0.71 -12.68
N TRP A 65 -0.10 -0.90 -11.58
CA TRP A 65 1.24 -1.49 -11.57
C TRP A 65 1.23 -2.92 -12.13
N ALA A 66 0.36 -3.79 -11.63
CA ALA A 66 0.24 -5.17 -12.09
C ALA A 66 -0.13 -5.25 -13.57
N TRP A 67 -1.01 -4.37 -14.03
CA TRP A 67 -1.36 -4.27 -15.44
C TRP A 67 -0.16 -3.86 -16.31
N SER A 68 0.60 -2.84 -15.87
CA SER A 68 1.79 -2.38 -16.58
C SER A 68 2.86 -3.47 -16.67
N VAL A 69 3.08 -4.24 -15.59
CA VAL A 69 3.99 -5.39 -15.58
C VAL A 69 3.55 -6.44 -16.60
N LEU A 70 2.26 -6.79 -16.62
CA LEU A 70 1.71 -7.81 -17.51
C LEU A 70 1.85 -7.44 -19.00
N HIS A 71 1.80 -6.14 -19.32
CA HIS A 71 1.79 -5.65 -20.70
C HIS A 71 3.09 -4.97 -21.14
N GLY A 72 4.11 -4.92 -20.29
CA GLY A 72 5.41 -4.33 -20.59
C GLY A 72 5.42 -2.80 -20.70
N TYR A 73 4.49 -2.12 -20.04
CA TYR A 73 4.47 -0.65 -19.95
C TYR A 73 5.43 -0.15 -18.86
N PRO A 74 5.93 1.11 -18.98
CA PRO A 74 6.70 1.74 -17.92
C PRO A 74 5.96 1.67 -16.58
N MET A 75 6.64 1.17 -15.56
CA MET A 75 6.04 0.97 -14.23
C MET A 75 5.92 2.33 -13.53
N LEU A 76 4.71 2.63 -13.03
CA LEU A 76 4.51 3.73 -12.09
C LEU A 76 5.32 3.42 -10.84
N SER A 77 6.11 4.38 -10.39
CA SER A 77 6.95 4.18 -9.20
C SER A 77 6.10 4.36 -7.95
N CYS A 78 6.30 3.50 -6.95
CA CYS A 78 5.74 3.70 -5.62
C CYS A 78 6.19 5.04 -4.99
N LEU A 79 7.22 5.71 -5.53
CA LEU A 79 7.61 7.08 -5.15
C LEU A 79 6.50 8.11 -5.37
N GLU A 80 5.59 7.89 -6.32
CA GLU A 80 4.42 8.76 -6.53
C GLU A 80 3.49 8.78 -5.31
N LEU A 81 3.58 7.74 -4.47
CA LEU A 81 2.79 7.59 -3.25
C LEU A 81 3.48 8.22 -2.03
N ALA A 82 4.69 8.77 -2.17
CA ALA A 82 5.46 9.35 -1.06
C ALA A 82 4.68 10.35 -0.18
N PRO A 83 3.77 11.19 -0.71
CA PRO A 83 2.99 12.12 0.11
C PRO A 83 1.90 11.47 0.98
N LEU A 84 1.57 10.20 0.74
CA LEU A 84 0.48 9.49 1.44
C LEU A 84 0.92 9.01 2.83
N PRO A 85 0.01 8.87 3.81
CA PRO A 85 0.29 8.11 5.03
C PRO A 85 0.53 6.65 4.65
N ALA A 86 1.58 6.03 5.18
CA ALA A 86 1.91 4.63 4.94
C ALA A 86 0.72 3.72 5.33
N PRO A 87 0.61 2.51 4.74
CA PRO A 87 -0.40 1.55 5.15
C PRO A 87 -0.33 1.29 6.66
N GLU A 88 -1.49 1.43 7.29
CA GLU A 88 -1.69 1.15 8.71
C GLU A 88 -1.67 -0.36 8.98
N PRO A 89 -1.35 -0.76 10.22
CA PRO A 89 -1.48 -2.14 10.65
C PRO A 89 -2.82 -2.78 10.29
N GLY A 90 -2.78 -4.00 9.75
CA GLY A 90 -3.99 -4.71 9.32
C GLY A 90 -5.00 -4.95 10.45
N PHE A 91 -4.51 -5.18 11.68
CA PHE A 91 -5.39 -5.39 12.83
C PHE A 91 -6.26 -4.17 13.18
N LEU A 92 -5.78 -2.94 12.96
CA LEU A 92 -6.57 -1.73 13.21
C LEU A 92 -7.80 -1.65 12.29
N TRP A 93 -7.71 -2.26 11.12
CA TRP A 93 -8.79 -2.32 10.14
C TRP A 93 -9.79 -3.44 10.38
N CYS A 94 -9.31 -4.55 10.94
CA CYS A 94 -10.15 -5.69 11.27
C CYS A 94 -10.88 -5.52 12.61
N GLU A 95 -10.47 -4.54 13.43
CA GLU A 95 -11.12 -4.25 14.70
C GLU A 95 -12.57 -3.78 14.49
N THR A 96 -13.49 -4.29 15.32
CA THR A 96 -14.93 -3.99 15.25
C THR A 96 -15.44 -3.33 16.52
N ASP A 97 -14.60 -3.21 17.54
CA ASP A 97 -14.87 -2.47 18.77
C ASP A 97 -13.95 -1.24 18.89
N GLY A 98 -14.56 -0.06 18.92
CA GLY A 98 -13.84 1.20 19.04
C GLY A 98 -13.02 1.30 20.33
N SER A 99 -13.51 0.72 21.44
CA SER A 99 -12.76 0.75 22.70
C SER A 99 -11.49 -0.11 22.67
N ASN A 100 -11.46 -1.17 21.86
CA ASN A 100 -10.25 -1.96 21.65
C ASN A 100 -9.35 -1.33 20.60
N TRP A 101 -9.92 -0.70 19.57
CA TRP A 101 -9.18 0.07 18.59
C TRP A 101 -8.37 1.20 19.26
N GLU A 102 -9.01 1.96 20.16
CA GLU A 102 -8.38 3.07 20.89
C GLU A 102 -7.16 2.65 21.72
N LYS A 103 -7.16 1.44 22.28
CA LYS A 103 -6.04 0.89 23.05
C LYS A 103 -4.86 0.47 22.17
N GLN A 104 -5.12 0.18 20.90
CA GLN A 104 -4.14 -0.32 19.95
C GLN A 104 -3.65 0.78 19.00
N PHE A 105 -4.34 1.92 18.94
CA PHE A 105 -3.98 3.02 18.05
C PHE A 105 -2.58 3.56 18.35
N CYS A 106 -1.76 3.64 17.31
CA CYS A 106 -0.46 4.28 17.34
C CYS A 106 -0.31 5.16 16.09
N THR A 107 0.56 6.17 16.17
CA THR A 107 0.79 7.06 15.03
C THR A 107 1.59 6.37 13.94
N THR A 108 1.17 6.59 12.70
CA THR A 108 1.70 5.92 11.51
C THR A 108 3.00 6.52 10.96
N TYR A 109 3.54 5.86 9.93
CA TYR A 109 4.57 6.39 9.04
C TYR A 109 3.95 7.23 7.93
N LYS A 110 4.68 8.20 7.38
CA LYS A 110 4.46 8.68 6.01
C LYS A 110 5.13 7.71 5.03
N MET A 111 4.54 7.54 3.86
CA MET A 111 5.10 6.69 2.81
C MET A 111 6.53 7.10 2.44
N ALA A 112 6.82 8.41 2.42
CA ALA A 112 8.17 8.94 2.21
C ALA A 112 9.20 8.43 3.24
N GLU A 113 8.80 8.28 4.51
CA GLU A 113 9.69 7.81 5.59
C GLU A 113 10.15 6.37 5.35
N LEU A 114 9.33 5.55 4.67
CA LEU A 114 9.69 4.16 4.36
C LEU A 114 10.88 4.07 3.40
N PHE A 115 11.03 5.03 2.48
CA PHE A 115 12.17 5.09 1.56
C PHE A 115 13.49 5.47 2.25
N GLU A 116 13.42 5.96 3.49
CA GLU A 116 14.59 6.32 4.29
C GLU A 116 15.06 5.18 5.22
N ILE A 117 14.28 4.09 5.33
CA ILE A 117 14.65 2.92 6.10
C ILE A 117 15.90 2.30 5.45
N LYS A 118 17.03 2.39 6.15
CA LYS A 118 18.30 1.88 5.64
C LYS A 118 18.34 0.36 5.75
N PRO A 119 18.69 -0.36 4.68
CA PRO A 119 18.94 -1.79 4.77
C PRO A 119 20.14 -2.04 5.68
N GLY A 120 20.00 -2.95 6.63
CA GLY A 120 21.03 -3.26 7.62
C GLY A 120 20.67 -4.49 8.45
N ASN A 121 21.56 -4.85 9.37
CA ASN A 121 21.41 -6.07 10.18
C ASN A 121 20.31 -5.95 11.25
N ALA A 122 19.90 -4.73 11.57
CA ALA A 122 18.85 -4.44 12.54
C ALA A 122 18.06 -3.21 12.08
N LEU A 123 16.75 -3.31 12.12
CA LEU A 123 15.83 -2.20 11.94
C LEU A 123 15.71 -1.42 13.24
N ASP A 124 15.35 -0.13 13.18
CA ASP A 124 14.95 0.56 14.39
C ASP A 124 13.60 -0.01 14.90
N PRO A 125 13.31 0.08 16.21
CA PRO A 125 12.12 -0.56 16.79
C PRO A 125 10.79 -0.11 16.18
N ARG A 126 10.69 1.13 15.69
CA ARG A 126 9.46 1.64 15.07
C ARG A 126 9.26 0.99 13.71
N SER A 127 10.34 0.85 12.92
CA SER A 127 10.30 0.25 11.59
C SER A 127 10.08 -1.26 11.67
N GLU A 128 10.67 -1.92 12.67
CA GLU A 128 10.45 -3.34 12.97
C GLU A 128 8.98 -3.61 13.34
N MET A 129 8.42 -2.80 14.24
CA MET A 129 7.02 -2.92 14.66
C MET A 129 6.04 -2.62 13.53
N TRP A 130 6.34 -1.64 12.68
CA TRP A 130 5.52 -1.40 11.49
C TRP A 130 5.58 -2.60 10.53
N LEU A 131 6.78 -3.07 10.20
CA LEU A 131 7.00 -4.23 9.31
C LEU A 131 6.37 -5.52 9.82
N SER A 132 6.28 -5.74 11.13
CA SER A 132 5.63 -6.95 11.67
C SER A 132 4.11 -6.93 11.52
N GLU A 133 3.51 -5.75 11.32
CA GLU A 133 2.07 -5.54 11.36
C GLU A 133 1.48 -5.03 10.04
N ILE A 134 2.32 -4.84 9.01
CA ILE A 134 1.86 -4.35 7.71
C ILE A 134 0.81 -5.26 7.09
N ASP A 135 -0.18 -4.62 6.49
CA ASP A 135 -1.22 -5.29 5.72
C ASP A 135 -0.75 -5.68 4.31
N GLU A 136 -1.68 -6.20 3.51
CA GLU A 136 -1.41 -6.65 2.15
C GLU A 136 -0.93 -5.51 1.24
N TYR A 137 -1.37 -4.27 1.48
CA TYR A 137 -0.93 -3.10 0.72
C TYR A 137 0.52 -2.74 1.07
N GLY A 138 0.88 -2.75 2.35
CA GLY A 138 2.26 -2.56 2.80
C GLY A 138 3.20 -3.62 2.24
N MET A 139 2.77 -4.89 2.23
CA MET A 139 3.54 -5.98 1.63
C MET A 139 3.78 -5.77 0.13
N ILE A 140 2.75 -5.37 -0.62
CA ILE A 140 2.88 -5.09 -2.06
C ILE A 140 3.78 -3.87 -2.30
N LEU A 141 3.64 -2.80 -1.52
CA LEU A 141 4.50 -1.61 -1.63
C LEU A 141 5.97 -1.92 -1.37
N MET A 142 6.27 -2.77 -0.38
CA MET A 142 7.64 -3.22 -0.12
C MET A 142 8.16 -4.08 -1.28
N ALA A 143 7.30 -4.90 -1.90
CA ALA A 143 7.65 -5.60 -3.12
C ALA A 143 7.97 -4.59 -4.23
N GLU A 144 7.07 -3.67 -4.56
CA GLU A 144 7.22 -2.62 -5.60
C GLU A 144 8.46 -1.74 -5.41
N GLY A 145 8.73 -1.30 -4.17
CA GLY A 145 9.86 -0.46 -3.80
C GLY A 145 11.21 -1.18 -3.80
N ALA A 146 11.23 -2.51 -3.83
CA ALA A 146 12.44 -3.31 -4.03
C ALA A 146 12.83 -3.45 -5.52
N TYR A 147 12.02 -2.92 -6.45
CA TYR A 147 12.30 -2.98 -7.89
C TYR A 147 13.23 -1.89 -8.48
N PRO A 148 13.73 -0.84 -7.80
CA PRO A 148 14.76 -0.03 -8.41
C PRO A 148 16.09 -0.78 -8.24
N LEU A 149 16.38 -1.64 -9.23
CA LEU A 149 17.67 -2.19 -9.65
C LEU A 149 17.69 -3.74 -9.76
N SER A 150 17.84 -4.16 -11.02
CA SER A 150 18.20 -5.48 -11.52
C SER A 150 17.07 -6.52 -11.61
N SER A 151 16.81 -6.87 -12.87
CA SER A 151 16.15 -8.06 -13.42
C SER A 151 16.54 -9.42 -12.80
N LEU A 152 17.40 -9.46 -11.77
CA LEU A 152 17.99 -10.67 -11.20
C LEU A 152 17.17 -11.30 -10.07
N ILE A 153 16.42 -10.51 -9.28
CA ILE A 153 15.61 -11.05 -8.17
C ILE A 153 14.31 -11.69 -8.70
N VAL A 154 13.67 -11.07 -9.69
CA VAL A 154 12.48 -11.61 -10.36
C VAL A 154 12.80 -12.89 -11.11
N LEU A 155 13.93 -12.95 -11.83
CA LEU A 155 14.39 -14.17 -12.47
C LEU A 155 14.68 -15.29 -11.45
N LYS A 156 15.23 -14.95 -10.28
CA LYS A 156 15.43 -15.91 -9.19
C LYS A 156 14.13 -16.42 -8.60
N LEU A 157 13.14 -15.56 -8.34
CA LEU A 157 11.84 -15.99 -7.81
C LEU A 157 11.08 -16.86 -8.82
N ILE A 158 11.08 -16.50 -10.11
CA ILE A 158 10.49 -17.32 -11.18
C ILE A 158 11.22 -18.65 -11.32
N GLN A 159 12.55 -18.68 -11.22
CA GLN A 159 13.33 -19.92 -11.23
C GLN A 159 13.06 -20.77 -9.98
N THR A 160 12.94 -20.19 -8.80
CA THR A 160 12.63 -20.91 -7.55
C THR A 160 11.24 -21.53 -7.59
N VAL A 161 10.22 -20.79 -8.06
CA VAL A 161 8.85 -21.32 -8.22
C VAL A 161 8.77 -22.41 -9.31
N ASN A 162 9.55 -22.30 -10.38
CA ASN A 162 9.62 -23.34 -11.40
C ASN A 162 10.47 -24.55 -10.98
N SER A 163 11.38 -24.40 -10.00
CA SER A 163 12.19 -25.50 -9.46
C SER A 163 11.40 -26.37 -8.48
N THR A 164 10.37 -25.81 -7.83
CA THR A 164 9.48 -26.55 -6.93
C THR A 164 8.39 -27.36 -7.66
N ASN A 165 8.20 -27.12 -8.97
CA ASN A 165 7.22 -27.85 -9.80
C ASN A 165 7.86 -28.96 -10.67
N VAL A 166 9.12 -29.33 -10.42
CA VAL A 166 9.84 -30.39 -11.16
C VAL A 166 10.23 -31.57 -10.25
N THR A 167 9.78 -31.58 -9.00
CA THR A 167 9.85 -32.76 -8.13
C THR A 167 8.48 -33.13 -7.60
N ASP A 168 7.60 -33.51 -8.52
CA ASP A 168 6.52 -34.49 -8.33
C ASP A 168 6.33 -35.27 -9.63
#